data_AF-A0AAV2R4W8-F1
#
_entry.id   AF-A0AAV2R4W8-F1
#
_cell.length_a   1.000
_cell.length_b   1.000
_cell.length_c   1.000
_cell.angle_alpha   90.00
_cell.angle_beta   90.00
_cell.angle_gamma   90.00
#
_symmetry.space_group_name_H-M   'P 1'
#
loop_
_entity.id
_entity.type
_entity.pdbx_description
1 polymer ?
#
loop_
_entity_poly.entity_id
_entity_poly.type
_entity_poly.pdbx_seq_one_letter_code
_entity_poly.pdbx_strand_id
1 'polypeptide(L)'
;MGLSGVLLALLSPRGSSSCCGRGSSGRPSSAAACLLVVLSGVLCLAHIGGVQGYLFEGSPTSFAQFPRWLPGGNGSLQFQFLTSEPNGLLLYTDDGGSFEFFEVKLVEGSVRLRYNLGGGAQLLTAGRGLNDQQWHSVRVTRDYNRTRLEVDGILEVRIVSRALDHEFGSAGVNTPVWVGGLPDLVARQVGGRLTLQVVTLEPRFRGHIKGLTYITRDSIPRHQDIVSSQVSA
;
A
#
# COMPACT_ATOMS: atom_id res chain seq x y z
N MET A 1 15.22 -1.93 -51.54
CA MET A 1 16.13 -0.98 -52.25
C MET A 1 16.32 0.22 -51.33
N GLY A 2 17.47 0.64 -50.83
CA GLY A 2 18.88 0.21 -50.79
C GLY A 2 19.54 1.16 -49.75
N LEU A 3 20.17 0.62 -48.72
CA LEU A 3 21.63 0.60 -48.48
C LEU A 3 22.32 1.97 -48.33
N SER A 4 22.92 2.17 -47.14
CA SER A 4 24.24 2.77 -46.84
C SER A 4 24.14 3.58 -45.53
N GLY A 5 24.92 3.40 -44.46
CA GLY A 5 26.23 2.81 -44.32
C GLY A 5 27.21 3.85 -43.76
N VAL A 6 27.52 3.73 -42.45
CA VAL A 6 28.84 3.95 -41.79
C VAL A 6 29.51 5.34 -41.89
N LEU A 7 29.98 5.92 -40.76
CA LEU A 7 31.43 6.10 -40.50
C LEU A 7 31.72 6.78 -39.14
N LEU A 8 32.48 6.04 -38.33
CA LEU A 8 33.22 6.47 -37.14
C LEU A 8 34.40 7.35 -37.58
N ALA A 9 34.61 8.52 -36.98
CA ALA A 9 35.83 9.30 -37.14
C ALA A 9 36.49 9.54 -35.78
N LEU A 10 37.68 8.96 -35.61
CA LEU A 10 38.64 9.24 -34.55
C LEU A 10 39.82 10.04 -35.13
N LEU A 11 40.52 10.78 -34.24
CA LEU A 11 41.82 11.46 -34.38
C LEU A 11 41.71 12.88 -34.99
N SER A 12 42.34 13.95 -34.51
CA SER A 12 43.36 14.24 -33.49
C SER A 12 43.46 15.78 -33.35
N PRO A 13 44.08 16.37 -32.31
CA PRO A 13 44.78 17.63 -32.52
C PRO A 13 46.22 17.62 -31.98
N ARG A 14 47.17 18.02 -32.84
CA ARG A 14 48.49 18.52 -32.45
C ARG A 14 48.44 20.05 -32.37
N GLY A 15 49.12 20.64 -31.38
CA GLY A 15 49.43 22.07 -31.34
C GLY A 15 49.78 22.57 -29.95
N SER A 16 51.07 22.64 -29.65
CA SER A 16 51.68 23.07 -28.39
C SER A 16 52.08 24.56 -28.39
N SER A 17 51.82 25.27 -27.30
CA SER A 17 52.65 26.36 -26.72
C SER A 17 52.03 26.78 -25.37
N SER A 18 52.61 26.35 -24.25
CA SER A 18 53.50 27.10 -23.35
C SER A 18 52.90 28.40 -22.79
N CYS A 19 52.54 28.39 -21.50
CA CYS A 19 53.04 29.33 -20.49
C CYS A 19 52.58 28.94 -19.08
N CYS A 20 53.54 28.93 -18.14
CA CYS A 20 53.40 28.52 -16.75
C CYS A 20 52.56 29.49 -15.91
N GLY A 21 51.70 28.94 -15.05
CA GLY A 21 51.05 29.64 -13.95
C GLY A 21 50.48 28.63 -12.96
N ARG A 22 51.06 28.59 -11.75
CA ARG A 22 50.69 27.68 -10.67
C ARG A 22 49.21 27.82 -10.29
N GLY A 23 48.50 26.70 -10.33
CA GLY A 23 47.19 26.49 -9.71
C GLY A 23 46.86 25.02 -9.83
N SER A 24 46.79 24.32 -8.70
CA SER A 24 46.59 22.87 -8.61
C SER A 24 45.28 22.42 -9.28
N SER A 25 45.33 22.04 -10.56
CA SER A 25 44.23 21.40 -11.27
C SER A 25 44.49 19.91 -11.39
N GLY A 26 44.15 19.16 -10.33
CA GLY A 26 44.14 17.70 -10.38
C GLY A 26 43.06 17.24 -11.34
N ARG A 27 43.44 16.86 -12.57
CA ARG A 27 42.55 16.10 -13.46
C ARG A 27 42.20 14.79 -12.74
N PRO A 28 40.92 14.46 -12.52
CA PRO A 28 40.58 13.16 -11.96
C PRO A 28 41.13 12.09 -12.91
N SER A 29 41.88 11.15 -12.35
CA SER A 29 42.33 9.95 -13.08
C SER A 29 41.12 9.30 -13.76
N SER A 30 41.32 8.70 -14.94
CA SER A 30 40.29 7.90 -15.64
C SER A 30 39.62 6.88 -14.69
N ALA A 31 40.39 6.38 -13.72
CA ALA A 31 39.88 5.51 -12.66
C ALA A 31 38.86 6.19 -11.73
N ALA A 32 39.02 7.47 -11.41
CA ALA A 32 38.08 8.23 -10.57
C ALA A 32 36.76 8.53 -11.30
N ALA A 33 36.82 8.80 -12.61
CA ALA A 33 35.62 8.96 -13.44
C ALA A 33 34.86 7.63 -13.59
N CYS A 34 35.56 6.52 -13.83
CA CYS A 34 34.97 5.18 -13.82
C CYS A 34 34.37 4.82 -12.45
N LEU A 35 35.06 5.12 -11.36
CA LEU A 35 34.59 4.83 -10.01
C LEU A 35 33.29 5.58 -9.69
N LEU A 36 33.14 6.83 -10.14
CA LEU A 36 31.91 7.62 -9.97
C LEU A 36 30.74 7.08 -10.80
N VAL A 37 30.97 6.63 -12.03
CA VAL A 37 29.91 6.00 -12.86
C VAL A 37 29.49 4.65 -12.28
N VAL A 38 30.45 3.85 -11.79
CA VAL A 38 30.16 2.59 -11.10
C VAL A 38 29.44 2.85 -9.78
N LEU A 39 29.85 3.84 -8.98
CA LEU A 39 29.13 4.21 -7.75
C LEU A 39 27.73 4.74 -8.05
N SER A 40 27.53 5.53 -9.10
CA SER A 40 26.21 5.98 -9.53
C SER A 40 25.35 4.83 -10.02
N GLY A 41 25.91 3.88 -10.76
CA GLY A 41 25.22 2.66 -11.21
C GLY A 41 24.87 1.73 -10.04
N VAL A 42 25.77 1.58 -9.07
CA VAL A 42 25.57 0.80 -7.85
C VAL A 42 24.59 1.50 -6.89
N LEU A 43 24.59 2.83 -6.77
CA LEU A 43 23.56 3.58 -6.03
C LEU A 43 22.19 3.48 -6.72
N CYS A 44 22.16 3.54 -8.06
CA CYS A 44 20.93 3.40 -8.83
C CYS A 44 20.36 1.98 -8.71
N LEU A 45 21.21 0.96 -8.69
CA LEU A 45 20.83 -0.43 -8.39
C LEU A 45 20.49 -0.65 -6.90
N ALA A 46 21.11 0.07 -5.98
CA ALA A 46 20.79 0.02 -4.54
C ALA A 46 19.46 0.73 -4.20
N HIS A 47 18.99 1.64 -5.05
CA HIS A 47 17.63 2.20 -4.96
C HIS A 47 16.53 1.29 -5.51
N ILE A 48 16.89 0.13 -6.10
CA ILE A 48 15.93 -0.93 -6.46
C ILE A 48 15.69 -1.90 -5.27
N GLY A 49 16.08 -1.50 -4.05
CA GLY A 49 15.78 -2.21 -2.81
C GLY A 49 14.46 -1.81 -2.15
N GLY A 50 13.50 -1.25 -2.89
CA GLY A 50 12.24 -0.73 -2.35
C GLY A 50 11.12 -1.75 -2.44
N VAL A 51 10.80 -2.41 -1.31
CA VAL A 51 9.62 -3.26 -1.03
C VAL A 51 8.57 -3.24 -2.16
N GLN A 52 8.54 -4.31 -2.96
CA GLN A 52 7.56 -4.53 -4.03
C GLN A 52 6.14 -4.33 -3.45
N GLY A 53 5.45 -3.30 -3.93
CA GLY A 53 4.02 -3.12 -3.68
C GLY A 53 3.23 -3.87 -4.72
N TYR A 54 2.02 -4.29 -4.38
CA TYR A 54 1.13 -4.98 -5.28
C TYR A 54 0.36 -3.97 -6.13
N LEU A 55 0.34 -4.16 -7.45
CA LEU A 55 -0.40 -3.31 -8.40
C LEU A 55 -1.85 -3.78 -8.54
N PHE A 56 -2.80 -2.94 -8.15
CA PHE A 56 -4.21 -3.18 -8.39
C PHE A 56 -4.64 -2.41 -9.63
N GLU A 57 -5.15 -3.11 -10.64
CA GLU A 57 -5.58 -2.50 -11.92
C GLU A 57 -7.00 -1.90 -11.85
N GLY A 58 -7.75 -2.22 -10.80
CA GLY A 58 -9.17 -1.84 -10.66
C GLY A 58 -10.12 -2.61 -11.58
N SER A 59 -9.66 -3.70 -12.21
CA SER A 59 -10.50 -4.58 -13.02
C SER A 59 -11.47 -5.39 -12.13
N PRO A 60 -12.59 -5.91 -12.67
CA PRO A 60 -13.53 -6.74 -11.91
C PRO A 60 -12.93 -7.98 -11.23
N THR A 61 -11.72 -8.41 -11.59
CA THR A 61 -11.03 -9.53 -10.93
C THR A 61 -9.93 -9.08 -9.97
N SER A 62 -9.66 -7.77 -9.88
CA SER A 62 -8.59 -7.21 -9.05
C SER A 62 -8.98 -7.28 -7.58
N PHE A 63 -8.29 -8.16 -6.85
CA PHE A 63 -8.31 -8.28 -5.40
C PHE A 63 -7.07 -9.04 -4.92
N ALA A 64 -6.68 -8.83 -3.68
CA ALA A 64 -5.70 -9.66 -2.98
C ALA A 64 -6.31 -10.18 -1.67
N GLN A 65 -6.01 -11.43 -1.36
CA GLN A 65 -6.43 -12.11 -0.14
C GLN A 65 -5.23 -12.26 0.80
N PHE A 66 -5.40 -11.81 2.03
CA PHE A 66 -4.44 -11.98 3.11
C PHE A 66 -5.04 -12.87 4.20
N PRO A 67 -4.21 -13.36 5.16
CA PRO A 67 -4.72 -14.11 6.30
C PRO A 67 -5.79 -13.34 7.08
N ARG A 68 -6.48 -14.05 7.99
CA ARG A 68 -7.54 -13.44 8.79
C ARG A 68 -6.94 -12.52 9.85
N TRP A 69 -7.49 -11.32 9.98
CA TRP A 69 -7.13 -10.40 11.04
C TRP A 69 -7.96 -10.67 12.31
N LEU A 70 -7.28 -10.70 13.45
CA LEU A 70 -7.85 -11.04 14.76
C LEU A 70 -7.38 -10.01 15.80
N PRO A 71 -7.94 -8.79 15.79
CA PRO A 71 -7.46 -7.71 16.62
C PRO A 71 -7.77 -7.88 18.12
N GLY A 72 -8.59 -8.86 18.53
CA GLY A 72 -8.98 -9.05 19.93
C GLY A 72 -9.43 -7.73 20.60
N GLY A 73 -9.05 -7.55 21.87
CA GLY A 73 -9.19 -6.27 22.57
C GLY A 73 -8.12 -5.22 22.20
N ASN A 74 -6.95 -5.65 21.72
CA ASN A 74 -5.87 -4.75 21.30
C ASN A 74 -5.28 -5.22 19.97
N GLY A 75 -5.49 -4.43 18.92
CA GLY A 75 -5.13 -4.81 17.56
C GLY A 75 -4.69 -3.62 16.74
N SER A 76 -3.83 -3.90 15.76
CA SER A 76 -3.43 -2.90 14.77
C SER A 76 -3.39 -3.53 13.39
N LEU A 77 -3.70 -2.69 12.39
CA LEU A 77 -3.55 -2.98 10.97
C LEU A 77 -2.99 -1.74 10.28
N GLN A 78 -1.94 -1.92 9.49
CA GLN A 78 -1.24 -0.86 8.80
C GLN A 78 -0.91 -1.27 7.37
N PHE A 79 -0.98 -0.33 6.44
CA PHE A 79 -0.47 -0.46 5.08
C PHE A 79 -0.13 0.92 4.52
N GLN A 80 0.47 0.94 3.33
CA GLN A 80 0.62 2.15 2.53
C GLN A 80 -0.05 1.96 1.17
N PHE A 81 -0.58 3.04 0.60
CA PHE A 81 -1.16 3.05 -0.74
C PHE A 81 -0.68 4.24 -1.57
N LEU A 82 -0.78 4.11 -2.89
CA LEU A 82 -0.53 5.17 -3.87
C LEU A 82 -1.59 5.07 -4.97
N THR A 83 -2.26 6.17 -5.31
CA THR A 83 -3.28 6.19 -6.37
C THR A 83 -3.50 7.59 -6.95
N SER A 84 -4.11 7.65 -8.13
CA SER A 84 -4.74 8.86 -8.70
C SER A 84 -6.27 8.86 -8.54
N GLU A 85 -6.88 7.73 -8.16
CA GLU A 85 -8.33 7.59 -8.05
C GLU A 85 -8.84 8.17 -6.72
N PRO A 86 -9.88 9.03 -6.75
CA PRO A 86 -10.42 9.63 -5.54
C PRO A 86 -11.29 8.67 -4.72
N ASN A 87 -11.74 7.56 -5.32
CA ASN A 87 -12.64 6.59 -4.69
C ASN A 87 -12.13 5.16 -4.94
N GLY A 88 -12.26 4.29 -3.95
CA GLY A 88 -11.89 2.88 -4.11
C GLY A 88 -11.80 2.11 -2.80
N LEU A 89 -12.20 0.83 -2.82
CA LEU A 89 -12.12 -0.06 -1.67
C LEU A 89 -10.67 -0.46 -1.40
N LEU A 90 -10.11 0.01 -0.28
CA LEU A 90 -8.75 -0.35 0.12
C LEU A 90 -8.74 -1.71 0.82
N LEU A 91 -9.64 -1.93 1.78
CA LEU A 91 -9.67 -3.14 2.60
C LEU A 91 -11.08 -3.47 3.11
N TYR A 92 -11.41 -4.76 3.15
CA TYR A 92 -12.60 -5.29 3.82
C TYR A 92 -12.33 -6.60 4.56
N THR A 93 -12.92 -6.76 5.75
CA THR A 93 -13.02 -8.02 6.49
C THR A 93 -14.22 -7.98 7.43
N ASP A 94 -14.81 -9.12 7.72
CA ASP A 94 -15.97 -9.26 8.61
C ASP A 94 -15.98 -10.59 9.36
N ASP A 95 -16.96 -10.73 10.25
CA ASP A 95 -17.24 -11.93 11.06
C ASP A 95 -18.06 -13.00 10.31
N GLY A 96 -17.90 -13.10 8.98
CA GLY A 96 -18.53 -14.15 8.19
C GLY A 96 -20.04 -13.97 7.96
N GLY A 97 -20.53 -12.73 8.04
CA GLY A 97 -21.89 -12.37 7.67
C GLY A 97 -22.84 -12.11 8.84
N SER A 98 -22.31 -11.89 10.05
CA SER A 98 -23.12 -11.64 11.23
C SER A 98 -23.33 -10.15 11.43
N PHE A 99 -22.51 -9.47 12.25
CA PHE A 99 -22.76 -8.08 12.65
C PHE A 99 -21.52 -7.20 12.58
N GLU A 100 -20.33 -7.78 12.57
CA GLU A 100 -19.07 -7.08 12.75
C GLU A 100 -18.29 -7.00 11.45
N PHE A 101 -17.73 -5.83 11.16
CA PHE A 101 -16.93 -5.61 9.96
C PHE A 101 -15.98 -4.44 10.11
N PHE A 102 -14.95 -4.44 9.27
CA PHE A 102 -14.09 -3.30 9.00
C PHE A 102 -14.05 -3.05 7.48
N GLU A 103 -14.36 -1.83 7.08
CA GLU A 103 -14.23 -1.31 5.71
C GLU A 103 -13.31 -0.08 5.74
N VAL A 104 -12.23 -0.12 4.98
CA VAL A 104 -11.37 1.03 4.71
C VAL A 104 -11.45 1.35 3.23
N LYS A 105 -11.74 2.60 2.89
CA LYS A 105 -11.86 3.02 1.49
C LYS A 105 -11.49 4.48 1.30
N LEU A 106 -11.21 4.83 0.05
CA LEU A 106 -11.12 6.22 -0.39
C LEU A 106 -12.51 6.73 -0.73
N VAL A 107 -12.81 7.94 -0.26
CA VAL A 107 -13.97 8.72 -0.68
C VAL A 107 -13.51 10.16 -0.90
N GLU A 108 -13.62 10.63 -2.14
CA GLU A 108 -13.24 11.99 -2.54
C GLU A 108 -11.82 12.37 -2.09
N GLY A 109 -10.87 11.45 -2.24
CA GLY A 109 -9.46 11.65 -1.88
C GLY A 109 -9.18 11.66 -0.36
N SER A 110 -10.13 11.22 0.47
CA SER A 110 -9.95 11.07 1.93
C SER A 110 -10.10 9.59 2.31
N VAL A 111 -9.35 9.11 3.30
CA VAL A 111 -9.51 7.73 3.79
C VAL A 111 -10.64 7.70 4.79
N ARG A 112 -11.57 6.76 4.60
CA ARG A 112 -12.74 6.54 5.44
C ARG A 112 -12.68 5.14 6.03
N LEU A 113 -12.74 5.06 7.35
CA LEU A 113 -12.90 3.82 8.10
C LEU A 113 -14.36 3.72 8.56
N ARG A 114 -15.07 2.70 8.08
CA ARG A 114 -16.38 2.30 8.58
C ARG A 114 -16.25 0.96 9.28
N TYR A 115 -16.78 0.84 10.48
CA TYR A 115 -16.70 -0.41 11.24
C TYR A 115 -17.94 -0.65 12.09
N ASN A 116 -18.23 -1.90 12.38
CA ASN A 116 -19.21 -2.29 13.39
C ASN A 116 -18.63 -3.40 14.25
N LEU A 117 -18.89 -3.32 15.55
CA LEU A 117 -18.36 -4.20 16.60
C LEU A 117 -19.50 -4.49 17.60
N GLY A 118 -20.64 -4.93 17.07
CA GLY A 118 -21.87 -5.23 17.84
C GLY A 118 -22.67 -4.01 18.32
N GLY A 119 -22.06 -2.82 18.45
CA GLY A 119 -22.69 -1.60 18.96
C GLY A 119 -23.38 -0.69 17.94
N GLY A 120 -23.36 -1.06 16.65
CA GLY A 120 -23.80 -0.22 15.54
C GLY A 120 -22.65 0.43 14.78
N ALA A 121 -22.87 0.72 13.50
CA ALA A 121 -21.83 1.20 12.60
C ALA A 121 -21.28 2.57 13.02
N GLN A 122 -19.96 2.69 13.02
CA GLN A 122 -19.19 3.88 13.30
C GLN A 122 -18.44 4.34 12.04
N LEU A 123 -18.11 5.62 11.98
CA LEU A 123 -17.39 6.23 10.86
C LEU A 123 -16.30 7.17 11.35
N LEU A 124 -15.10 7.02 10.80
CA LEU A 124 -13.96 7.93 10.93
C LEU A 124 -13.49 8.31 9.52
N THR A 125 -12.99 9.54 9.33
CA THR A 125 -12.45 10.00 8.05
C THR A 125 -11.23 10.88 8.32
N ALA A 126 -10.10 10.56 7.68
CA ALA A 126 -8.84 11.26 7.89
C ALA A 126 -8.11 11.50 6.56
N GLY A 127 -7.28 12.55 6.55
CA GLY A 127 -6.57 13.03 5.37
C GLY A 127 -7.48 13.66 4.31
N ARG A 128 -6.86 14.22 3.27
CA ARG A 128 -7.53 14.85 2.13
C ARG A 128 -6.56 14.92 0.94
N GLY A 129 -7.07 14.79 -0.27
CA GLY A 129 -6.26 14.89 -1.49
C GLY A 129 -5.23 13.77 -1.62
N LEU A 130 -5.52 12.60 -1.04
CA LEU A 130 -4.63 11.43 -0.96
C LEU A 130 -4.54 10.64 -2.28
N ASN A 131 -5.02 11.23 -3.37
CA ASN A 131 -5.01 10.68 -4.72
C ASN A 131 -4.06 11.50 -5.60
N ASP A 132 -2.94 11.94 -5.02
CA ASP A 132 -1.90 12.79 -5.61
C ASP A 132 -0.71 12.00 -6.21
N GLN A 133 -0.88 10.68 -6.34
CA GLN A 133 0.16 9.74 -6.77
C GLN A 133 1.40 9.68 -5.86
N GLN A 134 1.28 10.06 -4.58
CA GLN A 134 2.29 9.82 -3.56
C GLN A 134 1.92 8.63 -2.66
N TRP A 135 2.90 8.16 -1.90
CA TRP A 135 2.69 7.11 -0.90
C TRP A 135 2.08 7.70 0.36
N HIS A 136 0.90 7.21 0.74
CA HIS A 136 0.22 7.55 1.98
C HIS A 136 0.18 6.35 2.92
N SER A 137 0.34 6.62 4.21
CA SER A 137 0.30 5.63 5.27
C SER A 137 -1.08 5.59 5.93
N VAL A 138 -1.61 4.40 6.16
CA VAL A 138 -2.88 4.19 6.87
C VAL A 138 -2.65 3.22 8.02
N ARG A 139 -3.11 3.58 9.20
CA ARG A 139 -3.11 2.71 10.37
C ARG A 139 -4.47 2.74 11.07
N VAL A 140 -5.04 1.56 11.28
CA VAL A 140 -6.20 1.34 12.12
C VAL A 140 -5.71 0.68 13.41
N THR A 141 -6.01 1.27 14.56
CA THR A 141 -5.71 0.66 15.86
C THR A 141 -6.96 0.54 16.71
N ARG A 142 -7.04 -0.54 17.47
CA ARG A 142 -8.10 -0.83 18.43
C ARG A 142 -7.44 -1.03 19.79
N ASP A 143 -7.99 -0.35 20.77
CA ASP A 143 -7.60 -0.37 22.18
C ASP A 143 -8.90 -0.41 22.98
N TYR A 144 -9.43 -1.64 23.12
CA TYR A 144 -10.73 -1.96 23.72
C TYR A 144 -11.87 -1.13 23.13
N ASN A 145 -12.40 -0.17 23.88
CA ASN A 145 -13.49 0.67 23.44
C ASN A 145 -13.07 1.80 22.49
N ARG A 146 -11.77 1.98 22.26
CA ARG A 146 -11.20 3.05 21.45
C ARG A 146 -10.72 2.51 20.12
N THR A 147 -11.30 3.01 19.04
CA THR A 147 -10.82 2.77 17.67
C THR A 147 -10.20 4.04 17.13
N ARG A 148 -9.07 3.92 16.45
CA ARG A 148 -8.34 5.04 15.86
C ARG A 148 -8.05 4.79 14.39
N LEU A 149 -8.17 5.83 13.58
CA LEU A 149 -7.72 5.90 12.20
C LEU A 149 -6.62 6.96 12.12
N GLU A 150 -5.43 6.58 11.67
CA GLU A 150 -4.31 7.48 11.45
C GLU A 150 -3.90 7.45 9.98
N VAL A 151 -3.83 8.63 9.36
CA VAL A 151 -3.46 8.79 7.94
C VAL A 151 -2.40 9.88 7.84
N ASP A 152 -1.19 9.52 7.46
CA ASP A 152 -0.03 10.43 7.42
C ASP A 152 0.16 11.27 8.69
N GLY A 153 -0.08 10.64 9.86
CA GLY A 153 -0.01 11.27 11.17
C GLY A 153 -1.26 12.06 11.59
N ILE A 154 -2.25 12.21 10.71
CA ILE A 154 -3.56 12.79 11.05
C ILE A 154 -4.39 11.71 11.75
N LEU A 155 -4.66 11.92 13.05
CA LEU A 155 -5.29 10.94 13.92
C LEU A 155 -6.75 11.29 14.23
N GLU A 156 -7.64 10.36 13.94
CA GLU A 156 -9.06 10.37 14.30
C GLU A 156 -9.37 9.26 15.30
N VAL A 157 -10.21 9.56 16.30
CA VAL A 157 -10.50 8.64 17.41
C VAL A 157 -11.98 8.55 17.70
N ARG A 158 -12.50 7.32 17.86
CA ARG A 158 -13.86 7.05 18.35
C ARG A 158 -13.80 6.17 19.59
N ILE A 159 -14.56 6.53 20.62
CA ILE A 159 -14.73 5.73 21.84
C ILE A 159 -16.19 5.25 21.90
N VAL A 160 -16.41 3.95 22.08
CA VAL A 160 -17.75 3.34 22.15
C VAL A 160 -17.86 2.47 23.42
N SER A 161 -18.65 2.91 24.40
CA SER A 161 -18.72 2.30 25.74
C SER A 161 -19.05 0.80 25.76
N ARG A 162 -19.79 0.30 24.77
CA ARG A 162 -20.17 -1.13 24.64
C ARG A 162 -19.03 -2.04 24.17
N ALA A 163 -17.88 -1.50 23.78
CA ALA A 163 -16.81 -2.24 23.13
C ALA A 163 -15.65 -2.65 24.07
N LEU A 164 -15.81 -2.54 25.40
CA LEU A 164 -14.75 -2.86 26.37
C LEU A 164 -14.39 -4.35 26.39
N ASP A 165 -15.35 -5.27 26.29
CA ASP A 165 -15.08 -6.72 26.34
C ASP A 165 -15.39 -7.43 25.01
N HIS A 166 -15.63 -6.66 23.95
CA HIS A 166 -16.07 -7.21 22.67
C HIS A 166 -14.86 -7.52 21.79
N GLU A 167 -14.67 -8.80 21.47
CA GLU A 167 -13.70 -9.26 20.49
C GLU A 167 -14.31 -9.23 19.08
N PHE A 168 -13.49 -8.88 18.08
CA PHE A 168 -13.89 -8.95 16.68
C PHE A 168 -13.90 -10.39 16.18
N GLY A 169 -15.09 -10.98 16.13
CA GLY A 169 -15.39 -12.30 15.60
C GLY A 169 -14.47 -13.39 16.16
N SER A 170 -14.14 -14.37 15.33
CA SER A 170 -13.20 -15.43 15.69
C SER A 170 -12.52 -16.02 14.45
N ALA A 171 -11.34 -16.62 14.62
CA ALA A 171 -10.56 -17.12 13.48
C ALA A 171 -11.26 -18.19 12.63
N GLY A 172 -12.19 -18.95 13.22
CA GLY A 172 -12.96 -19.96 12.50
C GLY A 172 -14.06 -19.38 11.62
N VAL A 173 -14.45 -18.12 11.87
CA VAL A 173 -15.63 -17.49 11.25
C VAL A 173 -15.23 -16.31 10.38
N ASN A 174 -14.26 -15.50 10.81
CA ASN A 174 -13.88 -14.27 10.11
C ASN A 174 -13.51 -14.56 8.65
N THR A 175 -13.90 -13.65 7.77
CA THR A 175 -13.44 -13.68 6.39
C THR A 175 -11.95 -13.33 6.33
N PRO A 176 -11.26 -13.73 5.25
CA PRO A 176 -9.94 -13.20 4.94
C PRO A 176 -9.94 -11.67 4.92
N VAL A 177 -8.75 -11.08 5.02
CA VAL A 177 -8.59 -9.65 4.73
C VAL A 177 -8.51 -9.49 3.21
N TRP A 178 -9.55 -8.90 2.64
CA TRP A 178 -9.62 -8.58 1.21
C TRP A 178 -9.07 -7.18 0.98
N VAL A 179 -8.17 -7.03 0.01
CA VAL A 179 -7.51 -5.77 -0.30
C VAL A 179 -7.75 -5.42 -1.77
N GLY A 180 -8.05 -4.15 -2.02
CA GLY A 180 -8.25 -3.57 -3.35
C GLY A 180 -9.54 -3.96 -4.08
N GLY A 181 -10.28 -4.93 -3.56
CA GLY A 181 -11.53 -5.42 -4.14
C GLY A 181 -11.98 -6.71 -3.45
N LEU A 182 -13.11 -7.26 -3.90
CA LEU A 182 -13.64 -8.54 -3.42
C LEU A 182 -13.67 -9.57 -4.55
N PRO A 183 -13.51 -10.87 -4.28
CA PRO A 183 -13.70 -11.89 -5.31
C PRO A 183 -15.13 -11.85 -5.84
N ASP A 184 -15.33 -12.00 -7.14
CA ASP A 184 -16.68 -11.98 -7.72
C ASP A 184 -17.58 -13.08 -7.15
N LEU A 185 -17.03 -14.22 -6.73
CA LEU A 185 -17.82 -15.27 -6.07
C LEU A 185 -18.42 -14.79 -4.75
N VAL A 186 -17.65 -14.00 -4.00
CA VAL A 186 -18.11 -13.37 -2.75
C VAL A 186 -19.14 -12.27 -3.07
N ALA A 187 -18.93 -11.50 -4.13
CA ALA A 187 -19.88 -10.48 -4.58
C ALA A 187 -21.20 -11.07 -5.16
N ARG A 188 -21.12 -12.23 -5.81
CA ARG A 188 -22.25 -12.94 -6.44
C ARG A 188 -22.98 -13.88 -5.50
N GLN A 189 -22.53 -14.04 -4.26
CA GLN A 189 -23.18 -14.91 -3.29
C GLN A 189 -24.53 -14.31 -2.85
N VAL A 190 -25.57 -14.61 -3.64
CA VAL A 190 -26.97 -14.31 -3.32
C VAL A 190 -27.33 -15.05 -2.03
N GLY A 191 -27.67 -14.32 -0.97
CA GLY A 191 -28.17 -14.94 0.28
C GLY A 191 -27.17 -15.03 1.44
N GLY A 192 -26.13 -14.20 1.48
CA GLY A 192 -25.55 -13.76 2.75
C GLY A 192 -24.38 -14.60 3.27
N ARG A 193 -23.18 -14.03 3.19
CA ARG A 193 -22.09 -14.19 4.18
C ARG A 193 -21.24 -12.93 4.35
N LEU A 194 -21.65 -11.80 3.73
CA LEU A 194 -21.04 -10.50 3.97
C LEU A 194 -21.89 -9.72 4.96
N THR A 195 -21.27 -9.21 6.01
CA THR A 195 -21.95 -8.41 7.03
C THR A 195 -22.41 -7.07 6.44
N LEU A 196 -21.57 -6.44 5.63
CA LEU A 196 -21.89 -5.18 4.94
C LEU A 196 -22.12 -5.43 3.45
N GLN A 197 -23.35 -5.72 3.04
CA GLN A 197 -23.66 -6.05 1.63
C GLN A 197 -23.27 -4.95 0.62
N VAL A 198 -23.39 -3.67 1.00
CA VAL A 198 -23.09 -2.53 0.11
C VAL A 198 -21.62 -2.48 -0.33
N VAL A 199 -20.72 -3.15 0.39
CA VAL A 199 -19.29 -3.24 0.02
C VAL A 199 -19.09 -3.79 -1.40
N THR A 200 -20.02 -4.64 -1.88
CA THR A 200 -19.99 -5.23 -3.22
C THR A 200 -20.16 -4.20 -4.35
N LEU A 201 -20.65 -3.01 -4.02
CA LEU A 201 -20.85 -1.89 -4.95
C LEU A 201 -19.71 -0.88 -4.90
N GLU A 202 -18.75 -1.04 -3.99
CA GLU A 202 -17.63 -0.12 -3.89
C GLU A 202 -16.73 -0.24 -5.12
N PRO A 203 -16.23 0.88 -5.67
CA PRO A 203 -15.27 0.85 -6.76
C PRO A 203 -14.04 0.03 -6.36
N ARG A 204 -13.52 -0.79 -7.27
CA ARG A 204 -12.28 -1.51 -7.03
C ARG A 204 -11.12 -0.52 -7.03
N PHE A 205 -10.18 -0.74 -6.12
CA PHE A 205 -9.00 0.11 -6.03
C PHE A 205 -8.12 -0.06 -7.26
N ARG A 206 -7.65 1.07 -7.78
CA ARG A 206 -6.60 1.13 -8.79
C ARG A 206 -5.42 1.89 -8.21
N GLY A 207 -4.24 1.31 -8.22
CA GLY A 207 -3.06 1.91 -7.60
C GLY A 207 -2.09 0.86 -7.07
N HIS A 208 -1.27 1.22 -6.11
CA HIS A 208 -0.35 0.29 -5.45
C HIS A 208 -0.66 0.21 -3.95
N ILE A 209 -0.55 -0.99 -3.36
CA ILE A 209 -0.60 -1.18 -1.90
C ILE A 209 0.60 -2.00 -1.47
N LYS A 210 1.25 -1.61 -0.37
CA LYS A 210 2.40 -2.32 0.19
C LYS A 210 2.40 -2.32 1.72
N GLY A 211 3.23 -3.18 2.28
CA GLY A 211 3.54 -3.16 3.72
C GLY A 211 2.35 -3.50 4.61
N LEU A 212 1.41 -4.34 4.14
CA LEU A 212 0.30 -4.79 4.96
C LEU A 212 0.86 -5.55 6.17
N THR A 213 0.58 -5.03 7.35
CA THR A 213 1.09 -5.51 8.62
C THR A 213 -0.04 -5.46 9.62
N TYR A 214 -0.30 -6.54 10.34
CA TYR A 214 -1.25 -6.50 11.44
C TYR A 214 -0.88 -7.44 12.58
N ILE A 215 -1.40 -7.12 13.76
CA ILE A 215 -1.31 -7.99 14.93
C ILE A 215 -2.23 -9.18 14.74
N THR A 216 -1.67 -10.37 14.92
CA THR A 216 -2.41 -11.64 15.06
C THR A 216 -2.45 -12.06 16.54
N ARG A 217 -2.93 -13.26 16.86
CA ARG A 217 -3.14 -13.74 18.25
C ARG A 217 -1.90 -13.65 19.16
N ASP A 218 -0.71 -13.57 18.60
CA ASP A 218 0.57 -13.49 19.29
C ASP A 218 0.97 -12.06 19.72
N SER A 219 0.09 -11.06 19.55
CA SER A 219 0.30 -9.65 19.97
C SER A 219 1.49 -8.94 19.30
N ILE A 220 2.14 -9.56 18.31
CA ILE A 220 3.25 -8.98 17.55
C ILE A 220 2.74 -8.60 16.16
N PRO A 221 2.90 -7.34 15.72
CA PRO A 221 2.60 -6.97 14.33
C PRO A 221 3.54 -7.73 13.39
N ARG A 222 2.98 -8.45 12.42
CA ARG A 222 3.76 -9.16 11.39
C ARG A 222 3.38 -8.68 10.01
N HIS A 223 4.38 -8.59 9.13
CA HIS A 223 4.14 -8.44 7.70
C HIS A 223 3.33 -9.64 7.21
N GLN A 224 2.40 -9.39 6.29
CA GLN A 224 1.48 -10.39 5.81
C GLN A 224 1.71 -10.60 4.34
N ASP A 225 1.96 -11.85 3.98
CA ASP A 225 2.09 -12.25 2.59
C ASP A 225 0.72 -12.54 1.99
N ILE A 226 0.61 -12.34 0.67
CA ILE A 226 -0.58 -12.72 -0.09
C ILE A 226 -0.79 -14.24 0.01
N VAL A 227 -2.00 -14.65 0.38
CA VAL A 227 -2.45 -16.05 0.38
C VAL A 227 -2.97 -16.44 -1.00
N SER A 228 -3.71 -15.53 -1.64
CA SER A 228 -4.17 -15.68 -3.02
C SER A 228 -4.36 -14.30 -3.64
N SER A 229 -4.06 -14.16 -4.93
CA SER A 229 -4.37 -12.94 -5.67
C SER A 229 -4.57 -13.24 -7.14
N GLN A 230 -5.24 -12.33 -7.83
CA GLN A 230 -5.09 -12.15 -9.28
C GLN A 230 -4.39 -10.82 -9.56
N VAL A 231 -3.34 -10.56 -8.79
CA VAL A 231 -2.57 -9.31 -8.85
C VAL A 231 -1.19 -9.64 -9.38
N SER A 232 -0.74 -8.86 -10.37
CA SER A 232 0.63 -8.92 -10.88
C SER A 232 1.59 -8.42 -9.80
N ALA A 233 2.59 -9.23 -9.45
CA ALA A 233 3.68 -8.85 -8.54
C ALA A 233 4.66 -7.86 -9.21
#